data_AF-A0A350BTU8-F1
#
_entry.id   AF-A0A350BTU8-F1
#
_cell.length_a   1.000
_cell.length_b   1.000
_cell.length_c   1.000
_cell.angle_alpha   90.00
_cell.angle_beta   90.00
_cell.angle_gamma   90.00
#
_symmetry.space_group_name_H-M   'P 1'
#
loop_
_entity.id
_entity.type
_entity.pdbx_description
1 polymer ?
#
loop_
_entity_poly.entity_id
_entity_poly.type
_entity_poly.pdbx_seq_one_letter_code
_entity_poly.pdbx_strand_id
1 'polypeptide(L)'
;MESYHNAVSDKLVVVLFENLTIYQVFKKDNLLKWKTVIHGQVIPEQLKDAIFTSSTLISCNQDFTLAPLQLEDYSNFYSLNFQDSSPIKCFDTEEFTIVSKESSSVKKVAEHLVGVQENIDINLVFAYAADKVKKDAVYFYKQADRITVLAWKDGKFALANRYPADNLDEVFYYIMLVVEQLELHPADIYFEAICTKGQHESYHALFKNYLAPLHLSSDVLTYTTSVSEEDAEAICLAHFFAQCVL
;
A
#
# COMPACT_ATOMS: atom_id res chain seq x y z
N MET A 1 -24.10 7.52 -19.75
CA MET A 1 -22.85 7.91 -19.06
C MET A 1 -21.91 8.44 -20.11
N GLU A 2 -21.31 9.61 -19.92
CA GLU A 2 -20.36 10.20 -20.88
C GLU A 2 -19.02 9.43 -20.84
N SER A 3 -18.44 9.20 -22.02
CA SER A 3 -17.10 8.64 -22.19
C SER A 3 -16.06 9.54 -21.52
N TYR A 4 -15.02 8.97 -20.91
CA TYR A 4 -13.88 9.77 -20.46
C TYR A 4 -13.18 10.40 -21.67
N HIS A 5 -12.91 11.70 -21.63
CA HIS A 5 -12.11 12.37 -22.65
C HIS A 5 -10.63 12.30 -22.26
N ASN A 6 -9.91 11.35 -22.86
CA ASN A 6 -8.49 11.15 -22.63
C ASN A 6 -7.65 12.18 -23.39
N ALA A 7 -6.60 12.70 -22.74
CA ALA A 7 -5.42 13.18 -23.44
C ALA A 7 -4.43 12.00 -23.51
N VAL A 8 -3.74 11.82 -24.63
CA VAL A 8 -2.79 10.69 -24.80
C VAL A 8 -1.72 10.69 -23.70
N SER A 9 -1.37 11.87 -23.17
CA SER A 9 -0.41 12.06 -22.08
C SER A 9 -0.90 11.68 -20.68
N ASP A 10 -2.17 11.31 -20.53
CA ASP A 10 -2.73 10.91 -19.25
C ASP A 10 -2.12 9.57 -18.79
N LYS A 11 -1.90 9.44 -17.49
CA LYS A 11 -1.39 8.23 -16.82
C LYS A 11 -2.53 7.58 -16.05
N LEU A 12 -2.68 6.26 -16.15
CA LEU A 12 -3.64 5.49 -15.36
C LEU A 12 -2.94 4.77 -14.22
N VAL A 13 -3.45 4.92 -13.00
CA VAL A 13 -3.08 4.10 -11.86
C VAL A 13 -4.34 3.39 -11.36
N VAL A 14 -4.26 2.07 -11.23
CA VAL A 14 -5.33 1.21 -10.73
C VAL A 14 -4.86 0.53 -9.46
N VAL A 15 -5.60 0.69 -8.37
CA VAL A 15 -5.28 0.11 -7.06
C VAL A 15 -6.34 -0.92 -6.72
N LEU A 16 -5.93 -2.17 -6.51
CA LEU A 16 -6.80 -3.28 -6.14
C LEU A 16 -6.67 -3.61 -4.66
N PHE A 17 -7.79 -3.53 -3.97
CA PHE A 17 -8.04 -4.19 -2.70
C PHE A 17 -8.90 -5.44 -2.95
N GLU A 18 -9.15 -6.22 -1.90
CA GLU A 18 -9.94 -7.46 -2.00
C GLU A 18 -11.35 -7.21 -2.55
N ASN A 19 -12.05 -6.20 -2.01
CA ASN A 19 -13.44 -5.90 -2.33
C ASN A 19 -13.62 -4.66 -3.21
N LEU A 20 -12.56 -3.94 -3.50
CA LEU A 20 -12.60 -2.60 -4.10
C LEU A 20 -11.50 -2.44 -5.14
N THR A 21 -11.84 -1.84 -6.28
CA THR A 21 -10.87 -1.38 -7.27
C THR A 21 -11.01 0.13 -7.45
N ILE A 22 -9.91 0.85 -7.31
CA ILE A 22 -9.88 2.31 -7.44
C ILE A 22 -9.08 2.67 -8.69
N TYR A 23 -9.72 3.34 -9.63
CA TYR A 23 -9.07 3.84 -10.85
C TYR A 23 -8.82 5.34 -10.68
N GLN A 24 -7.59 5.75 -10.94
CA GLN A 24 -7.16 7.15 -10.86
C GLN A 24 -6.42 7.52 -12.14
N VAL A 25 -6.88 8.58 -12.79
CA VAL A 25 -6.23 9.12 -13.98
C VAL A 25 -5.57 10.44 -13.64
N PHE A 26 -4.27 10.52 -13.93
CA PHE A 26 -3.43 11.68 -13.69
C PHE A 26 -3.03 12.32 -15.01
N LYS A 27 -2.90 13.65 -15.01
CA LYS A 27 -2.28 14.37 -16.12
C LYS A 27 -0.77 14.13 -16.15
N LYS A 28 -0.12 14.62 -17.21
CA LYS A 28 1.34 14.60 -17.34
C LYS A 28 2.09 15.25 -16.18
N ASP A 29 1.49 16.27 -15.55
CA ASP A 29 2.02 16.99 -14.38
C ASP A 29 1.64 16.34 -13.04
N ASN A 30 1.22 15.07 -13.06
CA ASN A 30 0.83 14.26 -11.89
C ASN A 30 -0.37 14.82 -11.11
N LEU A 31 -1.12 15.76 -11.68
CA LEU A 31 -2.38 16.22 -11.09
C LEU A 31 -3.51 15.23 -11.38
N LEU A 32 -4.24 14.85 -10.33
CA LEU A 32 -5.41 13.98 -10.43
C LEU A 32 -6.49 14.65 -11.31
N LYS A 33 -6.82 14.01 -12.44
CA LYS A 33 -7.80 14.48 -13.41
C LYS A 33 -9.16 13.82 -13.23
N TRP A 34 -9.15 12.53 -12.90
CA TRP A 34 -10.37 11.74 -12.78
C TRP A 34 -10.13 10.57 -11.82
N LYS A 35 -11.19 10.15 -11.14
CA LYS A 35 -11.16 8.97 -10.29
C LYS A 35 -12.52 8.27 -10.32
N THR A 36 -12.51 6.96 -10.09
CA THR A 36 -13.71 6.21 -9.74
C THR A 36 -13.37 5.07 -8.79
N VAL A 37 -14.37 4.67 -8.02
CA VAL A 37 -14.30 3.58 -7.05
C VAL A 37 -15.34 2.55 -7.47
N ILE A 38 -14.92 1.30 -7.60
CA ILE A 38 -15.78 0.19 -8.02
C ILE A 38 -15.66 -0.92 -6.98
N HIS A 39 -16.79 -1.43 -6.50
CA HIS A 39 -16.79 -2.66 -5.71
C HIS A 39 -16.67 -3.86 -6.65
N GLY A 40 -15.62 -4.67 -6.46
CA GLY A 40 -15.24 -5.77 -7.35
C GLY A 40 -14.19 -5.40 -8.40
N GLN A 41 -13.89 -6.35 -9.29
CA GLN A 41 -12.78 -6.25 -10.26
C GLN A 41 -13.30 -6.12 -11.70
N VAL A 42 -13.95 -4.98 -11.96
CA VAL A 42 -14.51 -4.64 -13.27
C VAL A 42 -13.94 -3.31 -13.73
N ILE A 43 -13.84 -3.15 -15.05
CA ILE A 43 -13.34 -1.92 -15.65
C ILE A 43 -14.49 -0.94 -15.85
N PRO A 44 -14.32 0.32 -15.46
CA PRO A 44 -15.32 1.34 -15.71
C PRO A 44 -15.54 1.50 -17.22
N GLU A 45 -16.81 1.46 -17.65
CA GLU A 45 -17.20 1.69 -19.06
C GLU A 45 -16.64 3.01 -19.60
N GLN A 46 -16.46 4.01 -18.73
CA GLN A 46 -15.87 5.30 -19.10
C GLN A 46 -14.44 5.18 -19.63
N LEU A 47 -13.69 4.16 -19.24
CA LEU A 47 -12.28 3.96 -19.62
C LEU A 47 -12.07 2.94 -20.74
N LYS A 48 -13.13 2.30 -21.24
CA LYS A 48 -13.03 1.17 -22.17
C LYS A 48 -12.23 1.47 -23.45
N ASP A 49 -12.36 2.68 -23.97
CA ASP A 49 -11.67 3.14 -25.18
C ASP A 49 -10.56 4.18 -24.88
N ALA A 50 -10.23 4.37 -23.60
CA ALA A 50 -9.24 5.36 -23.19
C ALA A 50 -7.82 4.83 -23.40
N ILE A 51 -6.95 5.66 -23.99
CA ILE A 51 -5.53 5.36 -24.17
C ILE A 51 -4.72 6.23 -23.22
N PHE A 52 -3.81 5.60 -22.49
CA PHE A 52 -2.91 6.21 -21.52
C PHE A 52 -1.46 6.07 -21.95
N THR A 53 -0.61 7.03 -21.58
CA THR A 53 0.84 6.94 -21.81
C THR A 53 1.47 5.84 -20.94
N SER A 54 0.95 5.64 -19.74
CA SER A 54 1.35 4.55 -18.84
C SER A 54 0.15 4.04 -18.06
N SER A 55 0.17 2.75 -17.75
CA SER A 55 -0.80 2.09 -16.88
C SER A 55 -0.05 1.40 -15.74
N THR A 56 -0.38 1.72 -14.50
CA THR A 56 0.20 1.05 -13.32
C THR A 56 -0.91 0.33 -12.56
N LEU A 57 -0.65 -0.90 -12.15
CA LEU A 57 -1.55 -1.74 -11.37
C LEU A 57 -0.90 -2.05 -10.04
N ILE A 58 -1.57 -1.71 -8.93
CA ILE A 58 -1.05 -1.87 -7.59
C ILE A 58 -1.95 -2.86 -6.86
N SER A 59 -1.40 -4.02 -6.47
CA SER A 59 -2.09 -4.96 -5.60
C SER A 59 -1.86 -4.58 -4.14
N CYS A 60 -2.93 -4.38 -3.39
CA CYS A 60 -2.89 -4.00 -1.98
C CYS A 60 -3.45 -5.09 -1.09
N ASN A 61 -3.03 -5.06 0.18
CA ASN A 61 -3.51 -5.93 1.25
C ASN A 61 -3.37 -7.45 0.98
N GLN A 62 -2.53 -7.87 0.03
CA GLN A 62 -2.25 -9.28 -0.28
C GLN A 62 -1.28 -9.89 0.73
N ASP A 63 -1.47 -11.15 1.10
CA ASP A 63 -0.47 -11.91 1.85
C ASP A 63 0.89 -11.85 1.18
N PHE A 64 1.91 -11.55 1.97
CA PHE A 64 3.28 -11.44 1.48
C PHE A 64 4.27 -11.94 2.53
N THR A 65 5.42 -12.39 2.06
CA THR A 65 6.59 -12.66 2.89
C THR A 65 7.82 -12.06 2.22
N LEU A 66 8.87 -11.87 3.00
CA LEU A 66 10.14 -11.38 2.50
C LEU A 66 11.10 -12.54 2.32
N ALA A 67 11.86 -12.53 1.24
CA ALA A 67 12.89 -13.51 0.95
C ALA A 67 14.21 -12.82 0.54
N PRO A 68 15.36 -13.47 0.76
CA PRO A 68 16.64 -13.00 0.23
C PRO A 68 16.63 -12.91 -1.30
N LEU A 69 17.39 -11.96 -1.87
CA LEU A 69 17.50 -11.81 -3.32
C LEU A 69 18.15 -13.03 -4.00
N GLN A 70 17.90 -13.17 -5.31
CA GLN A 70 18.60 -14.08 -6.24
C GLN A 70 18.49 -15.57 -5.90
N LEU A 71 17.37 -16.00 -5.33
CA LEU A 71 17.05 -17.43 -5.16
C LEU A 71 16.37 -17.99 -6.42
N GLU A 72 16.58 -19.28 -6.67
CA GLU A 72 15.97 -19.98 -7.81
C GLU A 72 14.47 -20.27 -7.58
N ASP A 73 14.06 -20.48 -6.32
CA ASP A 73 12.68 -20.76 -5.94
C ASP A 73 12.31 -20.08 -4.62
N TYR A 74 11.19 -19.35 -4.65
CA TYR A 74 10.65 -18.59 -3.53
C TYR A 74 9.41 -19.24 -2.90
N SER A 75 8.91 -20.32 -3.49
CA SER A 75 7.63 -20.96 -3.12
C SER A 75 7.60 -21.42 -1.66
N ASN A 76 8.73 -21.88 -1.14
CA ASN A 76 8.87 -22.33 0.25
C ASN A 76 8.71 -21.20 1.27
N PHE A 77 9.13 -19.98 0.95
CA PHE A 77 8.94 -18.85 1.87
C PHE A 77 7.45 -18.57 2.05
N TYR A 78 6.70 -18.57 0.94
CA TYR A 78 5.27 -18.32 0.99
C TYR A 78 4.52 -19.46 1.70
N SER A 79 4.79 -20.71 1.32
CA SER A 79 4.08 -21.86 1.86
C SER A 79 4.31 -22.09 3.35
N LEU A 80 5.52 -21.80 3.86
CA LEU A 80 5.80 -21.92 5.29
C LEU A 80 5.09 -20.85 6.14
N ASN A 81 4.91 -19.64 5.60
CA ASN A 81 4.25 -18.55 6.33
C ASN A 81 2.72 -18.64 6.27
N PHE A 82 2.17 -19.08 5.13
CA PHE A 82 0.72 -19.02 4.88
C PHE A 82 0.05 -20.39 4.74
N GLN A 83 0.81 -21.49 4.78
CA GLN A 83 0.31 -22.86 4.56
C GLN A 83 -0.44 -22.99 3.22
N ASP A 84 -0.01 -22.22 2.22
CA ASP A 84 -0.63 -22.14 0.90
C ASP A 84 0.44 -22.39 -0.19
N SER A 85 0.14 -23.32 -1.10
CA SER A 85 1.00 -23.69 -2.23
C SER A 85 0.50 -23.12 -3.56
N SER A 86 -0.31 -22.06 -3.51
CA SER A 86 -0.76 -21.34 -4.69
C SER A 86 0.42 -20.76 -5.48
N PRO A 87 0.26 -20.52 -6.80
CA PRO A 87 1.26 -19.79 -7.58
C PRO A 87 1.60 -18.46 -6.93
N ILE A 88 2.89 -18.13 -6.91
CA ILE A 88 3.42 -16.91 -6.31
C ILE A 88 3.85 -15.91 -7.39
N LYS A 89 3.93 -14.65 -6.97
CA LYS A 89 4.51 -13.54 -7.72
C LYS A 89 5.57 -12.86 -6.86
N CYS A 90 6.68 -12.49 -7.48
CA CYS A 90 7.83 -11.89 -6.81
C CYS A 90 8.02 -10.44 -7.28
N PHE A 91 8.37 -9.57 -6.36
CA PHE A 91 8.75 -8.18 -6.62
C PHE A 91 10.11 -7.93 -5.96
N ASP A 92 11.15 -7.76 -6.77
CA ASP A 92 12.50 -7.53 -6.27
C ASP A 92 12.68 -6.06 -5.87
N THR A 93 13.27 -5.85 -4.69
CA THR A 93 13.83 -4.57 -4.25
C THR A 93 15.36 -4.62 -4.37
N GLU A 94 16.05 -3.57 -3.92
CA GLU A 94 17.50 -3.57 -3.81
C GLU A 94 18.04 -4.40 -2.63
N GLU A 95 17.19 -4.74 -1.65
CA GLU A 95 17.59 -5.45 -0.42
C GLU A 95 16.98 -6.87 -0.30
N PHE A 96 15.80 -7.11 -0.86
CA PHE A 96 15.04 -8.36 -0.69
C PHE A 96 14.01 -8.56 -1.81
N THR A 97 13.47 -9.77 -1.89
CA THR A 97 12.33 -10.10 -2.76
C THR A 97 11.06 -10.17 -1.92
N ILE A 98 10.02 -9.46 -2.35
CA ILE A 98 8.67 -9.59 -1.80
C ILE A 98 7.97 -10.72 -2.54
N VAL A 99 7.56 -11.75 -1.81
CA VAL A 99 6.87 -12.92 -2.35
C VAL A 99 5.41 -12.85 -1.93
N SER A 100 4.50 -12.80 -2.89
CA SER A 100 3.06 -12.74 -2.65
C SER A 100 2.33 -13.78 -3.50
N LYS A 101 1.09 -14.10 -3.17
CA LYS A 101 0.25 -14.96 -3.99
C LYS A 101 -0.12 -14.30 -5.30
N GLU A 102 -0.10 -15.07 -6.37
CA GLU A 102 -0.59 -14.61 -7.66
C GLU A 102 -2.12 -14.47 -7.61
N SER A 103 -2.60 -13.25 -7.79
CA SER A 103 -4.02 -12.93 -7.66
C SER A 103 -4.73 -13.01 -9.01
N SER A 104 -5.77 -13.85 -9.11
CA SER A 104 -6.61 -13.93 -10.32
C SER A 104 -7.35 -12.63 -10.61
N SER A 105 -7.69 -11.87 -9.56
CA SER A 105 -8.24 -10.53 -9.65
C SER A 105 -7.30 -9.54 -10.33
N VAL A 106 -6.01 -9.59 -9.98
CA VAL A 106 -4.97 -8.77 -10.61
C VAL A 106 -4.84 -9.13 -12.09
N LYS A 107 -4.79 -10.43 -12.43
CA LYS A 107 -4.75 -10.88 -13.84
C LYS A 107 -5.93 -10.37 -14.66
N LYS A 108 -7.16 -10.51 -14.13
CA LYS A 108 -8.39 -10.06 -14.81
C LYS A 108 -8.35 -8.58 -15.15
N VAL A 109 -7.87 -7.74 -14.24
CA VAL A 109 -7.76 -6.30 -14.50
C VAL A 109 -6.61 -6.02 -15.47
N ALA A 110 -5.44 -6.65 -15.26
CA ALA A 110 -4.25 -6.48 -16.09
C ALA A 110 -4.47 -6.82 -17.58
N GLU A 111 -5.25 -7.87 -17.89
CA GLU A 111 -5.55 -8.32 -19.26
C GLU A 111 -6.21 -7.26 -20.15
N HIS A 112 -6.83 -6.26 -19.55
CA HIS A 112 -7.50 -5.18 -20.26
C HIS A 112 -6.71 -3.87 -20.27
N LEU A 113 -5.53 -3.85 -19.64
CA LEU A 113 -4.65 -2.69 -19.59
C LEU A 113 -3.48 -2.89 -20.55
N VAL A 114 -3.14 -1.85 -21.30
CA VAL A 114 -2.01 -1.90 -22.24
C VAL A 114 -0.73 -1.49 -21.52
N GLY A 115 0.31 -2.32 -21.65
CA GLY A 115 1.66 -2.03 -21.14
C GLY A 115 1.73 -1.85 -19.62
N VAL A 116 0.93 -2.63 -18.89
CA VAL A 116 0.75 -2.47 -17.45
C VAL A 116 2.04 -2.76 -16.67
N GLN A 117 2.42 -1.84 -15.80
CA GLN A 117 3.44 -2.05 -14.78
C GLN A 117 2.76 -2.48 -13.48
N GLU A 118 3.15 -3.64 -12.96
CA GLU A 118 2.56 -4.17 -11.73
C GLU A 118 3.44 -3.86 -10.53
N ASN A 119 2.81 -3.44 -9.43
CA ASN A 119 3.44 -3.15 -8.15
C ASN A 119 2.62 -3.77 -7.01
N ILE A 120 3.25 -3.88 -5.85
CA ILE A 120 2.61 -4.25 -4.58
C ILE A 120 2.80 -3.14 -3.55
N ASP A 121 1.81 -2.91 -2.71
CA ASP A 121 1.81 -1.88 -1.68
C ASP A 121 3.09 -1.85 -0.83
N ILE A 122 3.57 -3.02 -0.40
CA ILE A 122 4.80 -3.15 0.40
C ILE A 122 6.02 -2.55 -0.30
N ASN A 123 6.17 -2.80 -1.61
CA ASN A 123 7.28 -2.27 -2.38
C ASN A 123 7.25 -0.73 -2.42
N LEU A 124 6.05 -0.18 -2.57
CA LEU A 124 5.85 1.27 -2.65
C LEU A 124 6.13 1.97 -1.32
N VAL A 125 5.67 1.39 -0.20
CA VAL A 125 5.97 1.95 1.13
C VAL A 125 7.45 1.80 1.47
N PHE A 126 8.06 0.67 1.10
CA PHE A 126 9.51 0.48 1.26
C PHE A 126 10.30 1.57 0.53
N ALA A 127 10.05 1.78 -0.77
CA ALA A 127 10.73 2.80 -1.56
C ALA A 127 10.48 4.22 -0.99
N TYR A 128 9.23 4.54 -0.64
CA TYR A 128 8.87 5.81 -0.02
C TYR A 128 9.64 6.11 1.28
N ALA A 129 9.78 5.10 2.14
CA ALA A 129 10.46 5.21 3.41
C ALA A 129 11.98 5.27 3.24
N ALA A 130 12.55 4.42 2.38
CA ALA A 130 13.99 4.33 2.13
C ALA A 130 14.60 5.69 1.73
N ASP A 131 13.89 6.51 0.97
CA ASP A 131 14.33 7.86 0.57
C ASP A 131 14.45 8.86 1.74
N LYS A 132 13.82 8.57 2.88
CA LYS A 132 13.69 9.49 4.03
C LYS A 132 14.45 9.02 5.25
N VAL A 133 14.57 7.71 5.41
CA VAL A 133 15.06 7.12 6.65
C VAL A 133 16.57 7.33 6.79
N LYS A 134 16.97 7.94 7.90
CA LYS A 134 18.37 8.10 8.33
C LYS A 134 18.64 7.59 9.75
N LYS A 135 17.61 7.03 10.40
CA LYS A 135 17.59 6.61 11.80
C LYS A 135 16.52 5.54 12.01
N ASP A 136 16.31 5.09 13.25
CA ASP A 136 15.21 4.18 13.58
C ASP A 136 13.86 4.75 13.13
N ALA A 137 13.05 3.93 12.46
CA ALA A 137 11.78 4.37 11.93
C ALA A 137 10.74 3.25 11.91
N VAL A 138 9.48 3.62 12.07
CA VAL A 138 8.32 2.75 11.90
C VAL A 138 7.30 3.46 11.03
N TYR A 139 6.93 2.82 9.93
CA TYR A 139 5.85 3.23 9.04
C TYR A 139 4.74 2.20 9.10
N PHE A 140 3.50 2.64 9.16
CA PHE A 140 2.39 1.70 9.16
C PHE A 140 1.14 2.24 8.46
N TYR A 141 0.29 1.32 8.05
CA TYR A 141 -1.06 1.60 7.60
C TYR A 141 -1.99 0.43 7.92
N LYS A 142 -3.27 0.74 8.10
CA LYS A 142 -4.31 -0.26 8.32
C LYS A 142 -5.24 -0.29 7.11
N GLN A 143 -5.59 -1.48 6.64
CA GLN A 143 -6.61 -1.67 5.63
C GLN A 143 -7.46 -2.89 5.99
N ALA A 144 -8.78 -2.72 5.99
CA ALA A 144 -9.72 -3.72 6.49
C ALA A 144 -9.30 -4.19 7.90
N ASP A 145 -9.23 -5.49 8.14
CA ASP A 145 -8.85 -6.18 9.37
C ASP A 145 -7.33 -6.38 9.54
N ARG A 146 -6.48 -5.62 8.83
CA ARG A 146 -5.04 -5.85 8.84
C ARG A 146 -4.23 -4.57 9.01
N ILE A 147 -3.18 -4.66 9.81
CA ILE A 147 -2.15 -3.63 9.92
C ILE A 147 -0.87 -4.09 9.25
N THR A 148 -0.33 -3.24 8.37
CA THR A 148 0.98 -3.43 7.78
C THR A 148 1.97 -2.53 8.50
N VAL A 149 3.10 -3.10 8.93
CA VAL A 149 4.17 -2.37 9.62
C VAL A 149 5.48 -2.62 8.89
N LEU A 150 6.20 -1.54 8.59
CA LEU A 150 7.57 -1.56 8.09
C LEU A 150 8.45 -0.82 9.08
N ALA A 151 9.62 -1.38 9.40
CA ALA A 151 10.52 -0.78 10.37
C ALA A 151 11.99 -0.84 9.94
N TRP A 152 12.71 0.20 10.35
CA TRP A 152 14.14 0.39 10.17
C TRP A 152 14.81 0.50 11.54
N LYS A 153 15.99 -0.10 11.66
CA LYS A 153 16.88 0.01 12.82
C LYS A 153 18.26 0.45 12.35
N ASP A 154 18.83 1.45 13.00
CA ASP A 154 20.11 2.07 12.65
C ASP A 154 20.18 2.50 11.18
N GLY A 155 19.04 2.99 10.65
CA GLY A 155 18.90 3.41 9.26
C GLY A 155 18.88 2.28 8.23
N LYS A 156 18.81 1.01 8.66
CA LYS A 156 18.71 -0.15 7.78
C LYS A 156 17.33 -0.78 7.88
N PHE A 157 16.82 -1.28 6.76
CA PHE A 157 15.56 -2.00 6.76
C PHE A 157 15.67 -3.25 7.63
N ALA A 158 14.71 -3.43 8.53
CA ALA A 158 14.72 -4.52 9.50
C ALA A 158 13.56 -5.50 9.28
N LEU A 159 12.35 -4.99 9.03
CA LEU A 159 11.19 -5.83 8.75
C LEU A 159 10.11 -5.11 7.96
N ALA A 160 9.32 -5.91 7.25
CA ALA A 160 7.96 -5.58 6.82
C ALA A 160 7.08 -6.79 7.12
N ASN A 161 5.96 -6.57 7.79
CA ASN A 161 5.01 -7.64 8.05
C ASN A 161 3.58 -7.11 8.14
N ARG A 162 2.60 -8.01 8.04
CA ARG A 162 1.19 -7.72 8.18
C ARG A 162 0.54 -8.61 9.23
N TYR A 163 -0.20 -7.98 10.12
CA TYR A 163 -0.85 -8.63 11.26
C TYR A 163 -2.36 -8.45 11.19
N PRO A 164 -3.16 -9.43 11.68
CA PRO A 164 -4.60 -9.23 11.86
C PRO A 164 -4.83 -8.19 12.97
N ALA A 165 -5.64 -7.18 12.69
CA ALA A 165 -5.97 -6.10 13.62
C ALA A 165 -7.39 -5.57 13.33
N ASP A 166 -8.36 -6.06 14.10
CA ASP A 166 -9.77 -5.71 14.02
C ASP A 166 -10.08 -4.39 14.74
N ASN A 167 -9.28 -4.04 15.74
CA ASN A 167 -9.52 -2.89 16.62
C ASN A 167 -8.24 -2.10 16.96
N LEU A 168 -8.40 -0.96 17.66
CA LEU A 168 -7.31 -0.07 18.02
C LEU A 168 -6.33 -0.68 19.03
N ASP A 169 -6.79 -1.56 19.93
CA ASP A 169 -5.92 -2.21 20.91
C ASP A 169 -4.95 -3.18 20.21
N GLU A 170 -5.41 -3.88 19.18
CA GLU A 170 -4.57 -4.74 18.34
C GLU A 170 -3.58 -3.93 17.50
N VAL A 171 -4.01 -2.80 16.92
CA VAL A 171 -3.11 -1.84 16.26
C VAL A 171 -2.00 -1.39 17.21
N PHE A 172 -2.35 -1.03 18.44
CA PHE A 172 -1.38 -0.68 19.48
C PHE A 172 -0.42 -1.82 19.77
N TYR A 173 -0.97 -3.02 20.01
CA TYR A 173 -0.21 -4.21 20.34
C TYR A 173 0.84 -4.55 19.29
N TYR A 174 0.49 -4.62 18.01
CA TYR A 174 1.45 -5.03 16.97
C TYR A 174 2.51 -3.97 16.69
N ILE A 175 2.18 -2.68 16.80
CA ILE A 175 3.19 -1.62 16.69
C ILE A 175 4.18 -1.70 17.85
N MET A 176 3.70 -1.84 19.09
CA MET A 176 4.56 -1.97 20.27
C MET A 176 5.38 -3.25 20.22
N LEU A 177 4.82 -4.37 19.74
CA LEU A 177 5.54 -5.62 19.52
C LEU A 177 6.74 -5.42 18.58
N VAL A 178 6.57 -4.71 17.47
CA VAL A 178 7.66 -4.39 16.54
C VAL A 178 8.72 -3.52 17.21
N VAL A 179 8.31 -2.50 17.96
CA VAL A 179 9.21 -1.61 18.70
C VAL A 179 10.04 -2.39 19.73
N GLU A 180 9.41 -3.28 20.49
CA GLU A 180 10.07 -4.13 21.48
C GLU A 180 10.98 -5.17 20.84
N GLN A 181 10.49 -5.89 19.81
CA GLN A 181 11.24 -6.93 19.11
C GLN A 181 12.53 -6.41 18.48
N LEU A 182 12.49 -5.20 17.93
CA LEU A 182 13.65 -4.55 17.34
C LEU A 182 14.45 -3.72 18.34
N GLU A 183 14.02 -3.65 19.61
CA GLU A 183 14.64 -2.83 20.66
C GLU A 183 14.80 -1.36 20.23
N LEU A 184 13.80 -0.80 19.53
CA LEU A 184 13.84 0.59 19.08
C LEU A 184 13.63 1.53 20.27
N HIS A 185 14.39 2.62 20.34
CA HIS A 185 14.25 3.57 21.45
C HIS A 185 13.00 4.43 21.27
N PRO A 186 11.96 4.30 22.13
CA PRO A 186 10.64 4.88 21.86
C PRO A 186 10.61 6.39 21.64
N ALA A 187 11.53 7.13 22.28
CA ALA A 187 11.60 8.57 22.18
C ALA A 187 12.30 9.08 20.91
N ASP A 188 13.10 8.24 20.23
CA ASP A 188 13.99 8.66 19.14
C ASP A 188 13.60 8.12 17.77
N ILE A 189 12.60 7.23 17.70
CA ILE A 189 12.08 6.71 16.43
C ILE A 189 11.43 7.80 15.58
N TYR A 190 11.53 7.68 14.26
CA TYR A 190 10.60 8.34 13.35
C TYR A 190 9.35 7.46 13.20
N PHE A 191 8.18 8.00 13.55
CA PHE A 191 6.95 7.20 13.57
C PHE A 191 5.90 7.84 12.67
N GLU A 192 5.48 7.14 11.62
CA GLU A 192 4.57 7.68 10.60
C GLU A 192 3.42 6.71 10.29
N ALA A 193 2.21 7.28 10.22
CA ALA A 193 1.01 6.58 9.75
C ALA A 193 0.61 7.09 8.37
N ILE A 194 0.32 6.16 7.47
CA ILE A 194 -0.29 6.42 6.17
C ILE A 194 -1.79 6.12 6.32
N CYS A 195 -2.60 7.15 6.55
CA CYS A 195 -4.03 7.01 6.85
C CYS A 195 -4.77 8.34 6.61
N THR A 196 -6.09 8.34 6.78
CA THR A 196 -6.84 9.60 6.77
C THR A 196 -6.51 10.48 8.00
N LYS A 197 -6.84 11.78 7.92
CA LYS A 197 -6.67 12.69 9.06
C LYS A 197 -7.47 12.27 10.30
N GLY A 198 -8.71 11.79 10.12
CA GLY A 198 -9.54 11.36 11.26
C GLY A 198 -8.97 10.12 11.95
N GLN A 199 -8.45 9.17 11.17
CA GLN A 199 -7.81 7.99 11.72
C GLN A 199 -6.46 8.33 12.37
N HIS A 200 -5.70 9.27 11.81
CA HIS A 200 -4.47 9.79 12.41
C HIS A 200 -4.70 10.40 13.78
N GLU A 201 -5.75 11.19 13.99
CA GLU A 201 -6.10 11.74 15.30
C GLU A 201 -6.33 10.62 16.34
N SER A 202 -7.01 9.55 15.93
CA SER A 202 -7.25 8.37 16.77
C SER A 202 -5.95 7.65 17.14
N TYR A 203 -5.06 7.41 16.16
CA TYR A 203 -3.74 6.81 16.41
C TYR A 203 -2.83 7.72 17.23
N HIS A 204 -2.86 9.02 17.00
CA HIS A 204 -2.08 9.98 17.76
C HIS A 204 -2.49 9.94 19.24
N ALA A 205 -3.80 9.94 19.53
CA ALA A 205 -4.30 9.82 20.90
C ALA A 205 -3.86 8.50 21.58
N LEU A 206 -3.79 7.42 20.81
CA LEU A 206 -3.38 6.08 21.26
C LEU A 206 -1.89 6.01 21.63
N PHE A 207 -1.01 6.59 20.81
CA PHE A 207 0.45 6.45 20.97
C PHE A 207 1.17 7.59 21.70
N LYS A 208 0.55 8.75 21.89
CA LYS A 208 1.20 9.99 22.40
C LYS A 208 2.01 9.85 23.69
N ASN A 209 1.71 8.86 24.54
CA ASN A 209 2.38 8.65 25.83
C ASN A 209 3.43 7.52 25.78
N TYR A 210 3.59 6.85 24.64
CA TYR A 210 4.40 5.64 24.50
C TYR A 210 5.53 5.81 23.49
N LEU A 211 5.28 6.50 22.39
CA LEU A 211 6.22 6.66 21.28
C LEU A 211 6.46 8.14 20.96
N ALA A 212 7.48 8.40 20.16
CA ALA A 212 7.71 9.68 19.52
C ALA A 212 6.47 10.19 18.76
N PRO A 213 6.35 11.52 18.53
CA PRO A 213 5.17 12.09 17.89
C PRO A 213 4.82 11.40 16.57
N LEU A 214 3.56 10.96 16.45
CA LEU A 214 3.08 10.32 15.24
C LEU A 214 2.92 11.34 14.09
N HIS A 215 3.69 11.13 13.03
CA HIS A 215 3.59 11.87 11.78
C HIS A 215 2.48 11.30 10.89
N LEU A 216 1.83 12.18 10.14
CA LEU A 216 0.90 11.83 9.07
C LEU A 216 1.65 11.92 7.74
N SER A 217 1.55 10.91 6.89
CA SER A 217 2.11 10.95 5.54
C SER A 217 1.58 12.17 4.77
N SER A 218 2.48 13.00 4.25
CA SER A 218 2.13 14.13 3.41
C SER A 218 1.42 13.65 2.14
N ASP A 219 0.44 14.42 1.66
CA ASP A 219 -0.31 14.21 0.40
C ASP A 219 -1.52 13.25 0.44
N VAL A 220 -2.12 13.05 1.61
CA VAL A 220 -3.46 12.48 1.70
C VAL A 220 -4.52 13.56 1.47
N LEU A 221 -5.20 13.51 0.32
CA LEU A 221 -6.35 14.37 0.03
C LEU A 221 -7.44 14.17 1.11
N THR A 222 -7.91 15.27 1.70
CA THR A 222 -9.13 15.26 2.52
C THR A 222 -10.35 15.09 1.60
N TYR A 223 -11.01 13.93 1.69
CA TYR A 223 -12.22 13.67 0.93
C TYR A 223 -13.47 14.09 1.73
N THR A 224 -14.40 14.78 1.05
CA THR A 224 -15.67 15.24 1.63
C THR A 224 -16.87 14.43 1.11
N THR A 225 -16.66 13.22 0.60
CA THR A 225 -17.75 12.35 0.13
C THR A 225 -18.25 11.45 1.25
N SER A 226 -19.57 11.28 1.33
CA SER A 226 -20.26 10.33 2.23
C SER A 226 -20.00 8.89 1.80
N VAL A 227 -18.78 8.40 2.01
CA VAL A 227 -18.39 6.99 1.85
C VAL A 227 -18.23 6.36 3.23
N SER A 228 -18.22 5.02 3.30
CA SER A 228 -17.91 4.34 4.56
C SER A 228 -16.49 4.70 5.04
N GLU A 229 -16.22 4.57 6.34
CA GLU A 229 -14.87 4.82 6.87
C GLU A 229 -13.83 3.89 6.24
N GLU A 230 -14.18 2.62 6.01
CA GLU A 230 -13.31 1.64 5.36
C GLU A 230 -12.98 2.02 3.91
N ASP A 231 -13.98 2.47 3.15
CA ASP A 231 -13.74 2.98 1.78
C ASP A 231 -12.90 4.27 1.82
N ALA A 232 -13.08 5.14 2.82
CA ALA A 232 -12.30 6.36 2.96
C ALA A 232 -10.80 6.05 3.18
N GLU A 233 -10.48 5.06 4.01
CA GLU A 233 -9.10 4.57 4.19
C GLU A 233 -8.56 3.94 2.91
N ALA A 234 -9.34 3.08 2.23
CA ALA A 234 -8.93 2.47 0.97
C ALA A 234 -8.62 3.53 -0.10
N ILE A 235 -9.45 4.58 -0.21
CA ILE A 235 -9.25 5.68 -1.15
C ILE A 235 -8.01 6.51 -0.78
N CYS A 236 -7.81 6.78 0.52
CA CYS A 236 -6.62 7.44 1.02
C CYS A 236 -5.35 6.67 0.62
N LEU A 237 -5.30 5.37 0.93
CA LEU A 237 -4.17 4.51 0.61
C LEU A 237 -3.94 4.41 -0.90
N ALA A 238 -5.00 4.25 -1.69
CA ALA A 238 -4.87 4.21 -3.14
C ALA A 238 -4.29 5.52 -3.70
N HIS A 239 -4.65 6.66 -3.13
CA HIS A 239 -4.08 7.92 -3.55
C HIS A 239 -2.60 8.04 -3.18
N PHE A 240 -2.24 7.66 -1.95
CA PHE A 240 -0.86 7.60 -1.50
C PHE A 240 -0.01 6.70 -2.42
N PHE A 241 -0.44 5.46 -2.67
CA PHE A 241 0.27 4.53 -3.54
C PHE A 241 0.38 5.02 -4.99
N ALA A 242 -0.62 5.75 -5.47
CA ALA A 242 -0.53 6.38 -6.78
C ALA A 242 0.55 7.46 -6.82
N GLN A 243 0.72 8.28 -5.77
CA GLN A 243 1.82 9.25 -5.71
C GLN A 243 3.20 8.57 -5.70
N CYS A 244 3.31 7.37 -5.12
CA CYS A 244 4.57 6.62 -5.10
C CYS A 244 5.05 6.14 -6.49
N VAL A 245 4.19 6.12 -7.51
CA VAL A 245 4.51 5.60 -8.85
C VAL A 245 4.51 6.67 -9.95
N LEU A 246 4.23 7.93 -9.61
CA LEU A 246 4.00 9.02 -10.57
C LEU A 246 5.21 9.93 -10.79
#